data_AF-M2AXS8-F1
#
_entry.id   AF-M2AXS8-F1
#
_cell.length_a   1.000
_cell.length_b   1.000
_cell.length_c   1.000
_cell.angle_alpha   90.00
_cell.angle_beta   90.00
_cell.angle_gamma   90.00
#
_symmetry.space_group_name_H-M   'P 1'
#
loop_
_entity.id
_entity.type
_entity.pdbx_description
1 polymer ?
#
loop_
_entity_poly.entity_id
_entity_poly.type
_entity_poly.pdbx_seq_one_letter_code
_entity_poly.pdbx_strand_id
1 'polypeptide(L)'
;MAGRKKKLYRKTDILEAIKGSGGIVTTVALALNCDWHTAKANIDRYEETREAFSGELETGLDLVEGKAYAQAKNGDSAMIRFILATKGRNRGYGETPPITAETAEDTELTINIIDGVRNED
;
A
#
# COMPACT_ATOMS: atom_id res chain seq x y z
N MET A 1 -17.03 30.41 -24.83
CA MET A 1 -17.17 29.45 -23.70
C MET A 1 -16.40 30.01 -22.51
N ALA A 2 -17.06 30.64 -21.56
CA ALA A 2 -16.39 31.15 -20.35
C ALA A 2 -16.07 29.97 -19.43
N GLY A 3 -14.78 29.68 -19.21
CA GLY A 3 -14.35 28.61 -18.31
C GLY A 3 -14.89 28.84 -16.90
N ARG A 4 -15.47 27.79 -16.28
CA ARG A 4 -15.94 27.83 -14.89
C ARG A 4 -14.76 28.19 -13.98
N LYS A 5 -14.84 29.34 -13.30
CA LYS A 5 -13.83 29.74 -12.30
C LYS A 5 -13.78 28.68 -11.20
N LYS A 6 -12.63 28.02 -11.03
CA LYS A 6 -12.40 27.09 -9.91
C LYS A 6 -12.40 27.87 -8.61
N LYS A 7 -13.17 27.39 -7.62
CA LYS A 7 -13.19 27.95 -6.27
C LYS A 7 -11.87 27.61 -5.59
N LEU A 8 -11.16 28.64 -5.13
CA LEU A 8 -9.86 28.51 -4.48
C LEU A 8 -10.06 28.73 -2.98
N TYR A 9 -9.52 27.81 -2.20
CA TYR A 9 -9.60 27.84 -0.74
C TYR A 9 -8.28 28.31 -0.14
N ARG A 10 -8.33 28.84 1.08
CA ARG A 10 -7.12 29.21 1.82
C ARG A 10 -6.46 27.94 2.35
N LYS A 11 -5.13 27.96 2.47
CA LYS A 11 -4.34 26.84 2.98
C LYS A 11 -4.85 26.34 4.34
N THR A 12 -5.18 27.26 5.24
CA THR A 12 -5.74 26.95 6.58
C THR A 12 -7.02 26.15 6.51
N ASP A 13 -7.95 26.56 5.64
CA ASP A 13 -9.26 25.90 5.51
C ASP A 13 -9.09 24.48 4.95
N ILE A 14 -8.14 24.29 4.03
CA ILE A 14 -7.81 22.99 3.46
C ILE A 14 -7.20 22.07 4.52
N LEU A 15 -6.26 22.56 5.34
CA LEU A 15 -5.65 21.78 6.42
C LEU A 15 -6.66 21.33 7.47
N GLU A 16 -7.57 22.24 7.88
CA GLU A 16 -8.64 21.89 8.81
C GLU A 16 -9.61 20.87 8.22
N ALA A 17 -9.92 20.97 6.93
CA ALA A 17 -10.78 20.01 6.24
C ALA A 17 -10.11 18.64 6.01
N ILE A 18 -8.78 18.58 5.95
CA ILE A 18 -8.00 17.34 5.83
C ILE A 18 -7.97 16.59 7.16
N LYS A 19 -7.89 17.30 8.29
CA LYS A 19 -7.78 16.69 9.62
C LYS A 19 -8.95 15.77 9.93
N GLY A 20 -8.66 14.51 10.27
CA GLY A 20 -9.67 13.48 10.51
C GLY A 20 -10.43 13.01 9.26
N SER A 21 -9.94 13.35 8.06
CA SER A 21 -10.54 12.87 6.80
C SER A 21 -10.20 11.41 6.51
N GLY A 22 -9.15 10.85 7.13
CA GLY A 22 -8.64 9.52 6.84
C GLY A 22 -8.12 9.36 5.42
N GLY A 23 -7.67 10.45 4.79
CA GLY A 23 -7.19 10.47 3.40
C GLY A 23 -8.32 10.33 2.37
N ILE A 24 -9.56 10.67 2.72
CA ILE A 24 -10.71 10.57 1.82
C ILE A 24 -11.07 11.95 1.27
N VAL A 25 -10.81 12.17 -0.02
CA VAL A 25 -11.08 13.45 -0.70
C VAL A 25 -12.55 13.87 -0.60
N THR A 26 -13.50 12.92 -0.64
CA THR A 26 -14.93 13.21 -0.49
C THR A 26 -15.24 13.84 0.87
N THR A 27 -14.59 13.38 1.94
CA THR A 27 -14.74 13.94 3.29
C THR A 27 -14.24 15.39 3.33
N VAL A 28 -13.10 15.66 2.71
CA VAL A 28 -12.55 17.02 2.57
C VAL A 28 -13.48 17.91 1.74
N ALA A 29 -14.04 17.39 0.65
CA ALA A 29 -14.96 18.12 -0.21
C ALA A 29 -16.25 18.52 0.52
N LEU A 30 -16.79 17.62 1.35
CA LEU A 30 -17.93 17.88 2.23
C LEU A 30 -17.58 18.96 3.27
N ALA A 31 -16.42 18.87 3.92
CA ALA A 31 -15.96 19.85 4.90
C ALA A 31 -15.77 21.26 4.28
N LEU A 32 -15.28 21.33 3.03
CA LEU A 32 -15.09 22.58 2.29
C LEU A 32 -16.36 23.05 1.55
N ASN A 33 -17.44 22.25 1.56
CA ASN A 33 -18.66 22.46 0.78
C ASN A 33 -18.37 22.75 -0.70
N CYS A 34 -17.63 21.85 -1.35
CA CYS A 34 -17.35 21.89 -2.78
C CYS A 34 -17.43 20.53 -3.45
N ASP A 35 -17.30 20.54 -4.78
CA ASP A 35 -17.17 19.34 -5.58
C ASP A 35 -15.84 18.62 -5.32
N TRP A 36 -15.84 17.30 -5.47
CA TRP A 36 -14.68 16.43 -5.27
C TRP A 36 -13.44 16.87 -6.06
N HIS A 37 -13.59 17.23 -7.34
CA HIS A 37 -12.46 17.66 -8.17
C HIS A 37 -11.91 19.01 -7.71
N THR A 38 -12.77 19.87 -7.15
CA THR A 38 -12.34 21.14 -6.57
C THR A 38 -11.54 20.90 -5.29
N ALA A 39 -12.00 20.02 -4.41
CA ALA A 39 -11.28 19.66 -3.20
C ALA A 39 -9.91 19.07 -3.54
N LYS A 40 -9.86 18.06 -4.44
CA LYS A 40 -8.61 17.45 -4.90
C LYS A 40 -7.62 18.48 -5.44
N ALA A 41 -8.09 19.36 -6.33
CA ALA A 41 -7.23 20.40 -6.90
C ALA A 41 -6.70 21.40 -5.85
N ASN A 42 -7.43 21.63 -4.76
CA ASN A 42 -6.98 22.49 -3.67
C ASN A 42 -6.02 21.76 -2.71
N ILE A 43 -6.23 20.46 -2.44
CA ILE A 43 -5.29 19.62 -1.68
C ILE A 43 -3.93 19.53 -2.39
N ASP A 44 -3.95 19.29 -3.70
CA ASP A 44 -2.74 19.11 -4.53
C ASP A 44 -1.94 20.42 -4.73
N ARG A 45 -2.49 21.56 -4.29
CA ARG A 45 -1.98 22.91 -4.60
C ARG A 45 -0.75 23.29 -3.79
N TYR A 46 -0.73 22.96 -2.51
CA TYR A 46 0.36 23.29 -1.60
C TYR A 46 1.02 22.00 -1.13
N GLU A 47 2.33 22.02 -0.92
CA GLU A 47 3.04 20.83 -0.47
C GLU A 47 2.57 20.39 0.92
N GLU A 48 2.45 21.34 1.85
CA GLU A 48 1.97 21.08 3.21
C GLU A 48 0.58 20.43 3.26
N THR A 49 -0.34 20.80 2.36
CA THR A 49 -1.68 20.18 2.29
C THR A 49 -1.61 18.78 1.72
N ARG A 50 -0.68 18.53 0.79
CA ARG A 50 -0.42 17.20 0.23
C ARG A 50 0.17 16.28 1.30
N GLU A 51 1.16 16.76 2.05
CA GLU A 51 1.78 16.04 3.15
C GLU A 51 0.77 15.72 4.26
N ALA A 52 -0.05 16.71 4.67
CA ALA A 52 -1.11 16.50 5.65
C ALA A 52 -2.12 15.44 5.19
N PHE A 53 -2.49 15.46 3.91
CA PHE A 53 -3.43 14.48 3.35
C PHE A 53 -2.81 13.07 3.29
N SER A 54 -1.55 12.95 2.90
CA SER A 54 -0.81 11.68 2.95
C SER A 54 -0.69 11.14 4.38
N GLY A 55 -0.44 11.99 5.37
CA GLY A 55 -0.41 11.58 6.78
C GLY A 55 -1.75 11.05 7.29
N GLU A 56 -2.86 11.65 6.86
CA GLU A 56 -4.20 11.15 7.15
C GLU A 56 -4.51 9.82 6.46
N LEU A 57 -3.95 9.60 5.25
CA LEU A 57 -4.07 8.32 4.55
C LEU A 57 -3.36 7.20 5.33
N GLU A 58 -2.13 7.44 5.80
CA GLU A 58 -1.41 6.48 6.67
C GLU A 58 -2.17 6.25 7.98
N THR A 59 -2.72 7.29 8.60
CA THR A 59 -3.53 7.16 9.82
C THR A 59 -4.78 6.30 9.58
N GLY A 60 -5.43 6.48 8.44
CA GLY A 60 -6.56 5.66 8.02
C GLY A 60 -6.17 4.20 7.81
N LEU A 61 -5.00 3.95 7.23
CA LEU A 61 -4.46 2.61 7.03
C LEU A 61 -4.16 1.94 8.38
N ASP A 62 -3.46 2.62 9.28
CA ASP A 62 -3.15 2.15 10.64
C ASP A 62 -4.42 1.73 11.41
N LEU A 63 -5.50 2.51 11.28
CA LEU A 63 -6.79 2.18 11.90
C LEU A 63 -7.35 0.85 11.37
N VAL A 64 -7.27 0.62 10.05
CA VAL A 64 -7.72 -0.63 9.43
C VAL A 64 -6.82 -1.79 9.83
N GLU A 65 -5.50 -1.58 9.90
CA GLU A 65 -4.55 -2.59 10.38
C GLU A 65 -4.89 -3.02 11.82
N GLY A 66 -5.14 -2.06 12.71
CA GLY A 66 -5.55 -2.35 14.09
C GLY A 66 -6.84 -3.18 14.16
N LYS A 67 -7.83 -2.87 13.32
CA LYS A 67 -9.07 -3.67 13.21
C LYS A 67 -8.80 -5.08 12.68
N ALA A 68 -7.95 -5.23 11.68
CA ALA A 68 -7.57 -6.54 11.14
C ALA A 68 -6.91 -7.42 12.21
N TYR A 69 -6.01 -6.85 13.02
CA TYR A 69 -5.40 -7.56 14.15
C TYR A 69 -6.42 -7.94 15.24
N ALA A 70 -7.37 -7.04 15.56
CA ALA A 70 -8.43 -7.35 16.51
C ALA A 70 -9.31 -8.52 16.04
N GLN A 71 -9.69 -8.55 14.76
CA GLN A 71 -10.46 -9.65 14.18
C GLN A 71 -9.66 -10.96 14.17
N ALA A 72 -8.38 -10.91 13.79
CA ALA A 72 -7.52 -12.08 13.84
C ALA A 72 -7.37 -12.63 15.27
N LYS A 73 -7.22 -11.75 16.27
CA LYS A 73 -7.19 -12.14 17.69
C LYS A 73 -8.49 -12.83 18.13
N ASN A 74 -9.63 -12.43 17.58
CA ASN A 74 -10.94 -13.03 17.85
C ASN A 74 -11.19 -14.34 17.07
N GLY A 75 -10.20 -14.84 16.30
CA GLY A 75 -10.30 -16.11 15.59
C GLY A 75 -10.85 -16.01 14.17
N ASP A 76 -10.95 -14.80 13.59
CA ASP A 76 -11.29 -14.65 12.17
C ASP A 76 -10.20 -15.29 11.30
N SER A 77 -10.52 -16.47 10.76
CA SER A 77 -9.59 -17.27 9.97
C SER A 77 -9.20 -16.61 8.66
N ALA A 78 -10.07 -15.77 8.08
CA ALA A 78 -9.74 -15.04 6.86
C ALA A 78 -8.72 -13.95 7.15
N MET A 79 -8.88 -13.19 8.24
CA MET A 79 -7.92 -12.16 8.66
C MET A 79 -6.57 -12.75 9.08
N ILE A 80 -6.57 -13.88 9.82
CA ILE A 80 -5.33 -14.60 10.16
C ILE A 80 -4.56 -14.99 8.89
N ARG A 81 -5.24 -15.63 7.92
CA ARG A 81 -4.63 -16.01 6.65
C ARG A 81 -4.11 -14.79 5.88
N PHE A 82 -4.91 -13.72 5.80
CA PHE A 82 -4.55 -12.50 5.10
C PHE A 82 -3.29 -11.85 5.68
N ILE A 83 -3.22 -11.69 7.01
CA ILE A 83 -2.06 -11.10 7.69
C ILE A 83 -0.81 -11.97 7.50
N LEU A 84 -0.93 -13.30 7.58
CA LEU A 84 0.19 -14.21 7.34
C LEU A 84 0.69 -14.13 5.88
N ALA A 85 -0.21 -14.16 4.90
CA ALA A 85 0.15 -14.10 3.48
C ALA A 85 0.77 -12.75 3.04
N THR A 86 0.54 -11.68 3.82
CA THR A 86 1.06 -10.33 3.55
C THR A 86 2.29 -10.02 4.41
N LYS A 87 2.13 -9.91 5.74
CA LYS A 87 3.20 -9.53 6.69
C LYS A 87 4.06 -10.72 7.13
N GLY A 88 3.54 -11.95 7.04
CA GLY A 88 4.28 -13.18 7.37
C GLY A 88 5.05 -13.79 6.18
N ARG A 89 5.08 -13.14 5.01
CA ARG A 89 5.66 -13.71 3.79
C ARG A 89 7.13 -14.10 3.93
N ASN A 90 7.91 -13.30 4.65
CA ASN A 90 9.30 -13.61 4.99
C ASN A 90 9.48 -14.87 5.86
N ARG A 91 8.42 -15.38 6.47
CA ARG A 91 8.38 -16.65 7.23
C ARG A 91 7.84 -17.82 6.41
N GLY A 92 7.63 -17.64 5.10
CA GLY A 92 7.16 -18.68 4.19
C GLY A 92 5.64 -18.77 4.04
N TYR A 93 4.89 -17.78 4.52
CA TYR A 93 3.44 -17.73 4.31
C TYR A 93 3.06 -17.06 2.99
N GLY A 94 1.96 -17.50 2.38
CA GLY A 94 1.48 -17.00 1.10
C GLY A 94 1.98 -17.82 -0.08
N GLU A 95 1.64 -17.38 -1.29
CA GLU A 95 2.05 -18.08 -2.51
C GLU A 95 3.52 -17.78 -2.81
N THR A 96 4.31 -18.83 -3.02
CA THR A 96 5.63 -18.68 -3.63
C THR A 96 5.42 -18.20 -5.06
N PRO A 97 5.93 -17.02 -5.45
CA PRO A 97 5.83 -16.62 -6.85
C PRO A 97 6.49 -17.70 -7.72
N PRO A 98 5.93 -18.02 -8.89
CA PRO A 98 6.59 -18.92 -9.81
C PRO A 98 8.00 -18.40 -10.07
N ILE A 99 8.98 -19.29 -10.07
CA ILE A 99 10.36 -18.95 -10.41
C ILE A 99 10.32 -18.50 -11.88
N THR A 100 10.24 -17.19 -12.12
CA THR A 100 10.45 -16.63 -13.45
C THR A 100 11.94 -16.76 -13.71
N ALA A 101 12.31 -17.78 -14.48
CA ALA A 101 13.64 -17.93 -15.04
C ALA A 101 13.86 -16.83 -16.08
N GLU A 102 14.05 -15.59 -15.64
CA GLU A 102 14.38 -14.46 -16.48
C GLU A 102 15.66 -13.82 -15.95
N THR A 103 16.78 -14.47 -16.26
CA THR A 103 17.95 -13.94 -17.00
C THR A 103 19.11 -14.86 -16.69
N ALA A 104 19.32 -15.86 -17.53
CA ALA A 104 20.60 -16.55 -17.61
C ALA A 104 20.86 -16.81 -19.10
N GLU A 105 21.69 -15.96 -19.72
CA GLU A 105 22.38 -16.31 -20.96
C GLU A 105 23.39 -17.46 -20.75
N ASP A 106 23.35 -18.15 -19.61
CA ASP A 106 24.21 -19.27 -19.32
C ASP A 106 23.36 -20.45 -18.84
N THR A 107 23.05 -21.35 -19.78
CA THR A 107 22.27 -22.57 -19.54
C THR A 107 23.18 -23.79 -19.31
N GLU A 108 24.47 -23.59 -19.03
CA GLU A 108 25.42 -24.69 -18.88
C GLU A 108 25.50 -25.17 -17.42
N LEU A 109 24.83 -26.29 -17.13
CA LEU A 109 24.94 -27.00 -15.87
C LEU A 109 26.10 -28.00 -15.94
N THR A 110 27.29 -27.62 -15.45
CA THR A 110 28.42 -28.56 -15.32
C THR A 110 28.31 -29.36 -14.01
N ILE A 111 28.03 -30.66 -14.12
CA ILE A 111 28.01 -31.59 -12.97
C ILE A 111 29.26 -32.47 -13.03
N ASN A 112 30.18 -32.29 -12.07
CA ASN A 112 31.34 -33.16 -11.92
C ASN A 112 31.02 -34.29 -10.93
N ILE A 113 30.80 -35.50 -11.46
CA ILE A 113 30.66 -36.71 -10.66
C ILE A 113 32.04 -37.35 -10.54
N ILE A 114 32.59 -37.33 -9.32
CA ILE A 114 33.84 -38.04 -9.02
C ILE A 114 33.43 -39.44 -8.56
N ASP A 115 33.37 -40.39 -9.50
CA ASP A 115 33.14 -41.79 -9.16
C ASP A 115 34.48 -42.41 -8.77
N GLY A 116 34.65 -42.68 -7.48
CA GLY A 116 35.93 -43.02 -6.89
C GLY A 116 35.81 -44.10 -5.84
N VAL A 117 35.45 -45.33 -6.22
CA VAL A 117 35.88 -46.55 -5.52
C VAL A 117 36.02 -47.70 -6.52
N ARG A 118 37.26 -47.98 -6.97
CA ARG A 118 37.61 -49.27 -7.57
C ARG A 118 38.01 -50.19 -6.41
N ASN A 119 37.11 -51.08 -6.00
CA ASN A 119 37.51 -52.20 -5.15
C ASN A 119 38.19 -53.23 -6.06
N GLU A 120 39.50 -53.39 -5.93
CA GLU A 120 40.23 -54.52 -6.50
C GLU A 120 40.23 -55.65 -5.45
N ASP A 121 39.78 -56.83 -5.88
CA ASP A 121 39.70 -58.09 -5.10
C ASP A 121 41.09 -58.64 -4.71
#